data_AF-R4KRE2-F1
#
_entry.id   AF-R4KRE2-F1
#
_cell.length_a   1.000
_cell.length_b   1.000
_cell.length_c   1.000
_cell.angle_alpha   90.00
_cell.angle_beta   90.00
_cell.angle_gamma   90.00
#
_symmetry.space_group_name_H-M   'P 1'
#
loop_
_entity.id
_entity.type
_entity.pdbx_description
1 polymer ?
#
loop_
_entity_poly.entity_id
_entity_poly.type
_entity_poly.pdbx_seq_one_letter_code
_entity_poly.pdbx_strand_id
1 'polypeptide(L)'
;MKGTKLFYITIPVVLLFLTIACSQQPDINVSEILGKSEEFLEQSVKIGTTSSSFDGKKDIKFRLMMEEHPTENEAIILFNQILDSFEKYSNKSDIWNFYNGYFDIKSYDNGIIYKATKLAGEDLQVSPSK
;
A
#
# COMPACT_ATOMS: atom_id res chain seq x y z
N MET A 1 -1.79 56.94 -32.76
CA MET A 1 -1.69 56.45 -31.37
C MET A 1 -1.91 54.93 -31.37
N LYS A 2 -1.01 54.20 -30.71
CA LYS A 2 -0.89 52.73 -30.72
C LYS A 2 -1.93 52.10 -29.79
N GLY A 3 -2.88 51.35 -30.36
CA GLY A 3 -3.80 50.49 -29.61
C GLY A 3 -3.06 49.23 -29.12
N THR A 4 -3.07 49.04 -27.81
CA THR A 4 -2.40 48.03 -27.00
C THR A 4 -2.66 46.58 -27.44
N LYS A 5 -1.58 45.87 -27.81
CA LYS A 5 -1.54 44.41 -27.90
C LYS A 5 -1.49 43.82 -26.48
N LEU A 6 -2.65 43.63 -25.85
CA LEU A 6 -2.73 43.12 -24.46
C LEU A 6 -3.41 41.74 -24.37
N PHE A 7 -3.14 40.84 -25.32
CA PHE A 7 -3.74 39.49 -25.33
C PHE A 7 -2.73 38.34 -25.50
N TYR A 8 -1.42 38.60 -25.39
CA TYR A 8 -0.38 37.60 -25.67
C TYR A 8 0.37 37.07 -24.44
N ILE A 9 -0.04 37.44 -23.21
CA ILE A 9 0.69 37.10 -21.98
C ILE A 9 -0.10 36.14 -21.06
N THR A 10 -1.37 35.86 -21.34
CA THR A 10 -2.20 34.99 -20.48
C THR A 10 -1.97 33.48 -20.67
N ILE A 11 -1.52 33.05 -21.86
CA ILE A 11 -1.31 31.62 -22.17
C ILE A 11 -0.07 31.01 -21.47
N PRO A 12 1.10 31.66 -21.35
CA PRO A 12 2.26 31.03 -20.71
C PRO A 12 2.15 30.89 -19.19
N VAL A 13 1.28 31.66 -18.52
CA VAL A 13 1.12 31.61 -17.05
C VAL A 13 0.32 30.39 -16.61
N VAL A 14 -0.67 29.94 -17.40
CA VAL A 14 -1.46 28.73 -17.09
C VAL A 14 -0.62 27.46 -17.22
N LEU A 15 0.36 27.45 -18.13
CA LEU A 15 1.31 26.34 -18.28
C LEU A 15 2.29 26.21 -17.11
N LEU A 16 2.56 27.30 -16.38
CA LEU A 16 3.47 27.28 -15.22
C LEU A 16 2.87 26.60 -13.99
N PHE A 17 1.54 26.46 -13.91
CA PHE A 17 0.86 25.79 -12.79
C PHE A 17 0.77 24.27 -12.94
N LEU A 18 1.12 23.70 -14.10
CA LEU A 18 1.01 22.26 -14.35
C LEU A 18 2.23 21.44 -13.89
N THR A 19 3.28 22.08 -13.35
CA THR A 19 4.52 21.40 -12.95
C THR A 19 4.66 21.13 -11.45
N ILE A 20 3.65 21.46 -10.63
CA ILE A 20 3.69 21.24 -9.16
C ILE A 20 3.00 19.93 -8.74
N ALA A 21 2.78 18.99 -9.66
CA ALA A 21 2.65 17.57 -9.29
C ALA A 21 4.04 17.03 -8.92
N CYS A 22 4.69 17.66 -7.95
CA CYS A 22 5.87 17.10 -7.31
C CYS A 22 5.40 15.81 -6.64
N SER A 23 5.94 14.69 -7.09
CA SER A 23 5.69 13.33 -6.58
C SER A 23 6.29 13.16 -5.19
N GLN A 24 5.95 14.06 -4.27
CA GLN A 24 6.46 14.03 -2.92
C GLN A 24 5.78 12.85 -2.24
N GLN A 25 6.58 11.83 -1.97
CA GLN A 25 6.13 10.65 -1.25
C GLN A 25 5.42 11.11 0.03
N PRO A 26 4.24 10.55 0.36
CA PRO A 26 3.46 10.97 1.52
C PRO A 26 4.35 11.07 2.76
N ASP A 27 4.31 12.22 3.44
CA ASP A 27 4.92 12.38 4.76
C ASP A 27 4.07 11.59 5.78
N ILE A 28 4.25 10.27 5.74
CA ILE A 28 3.59 9.31 6.60
C ILE A 28 4.65 8.47 7.29
N ASN A 29 4.44 8.22 8.58
CA ASN A 29 5.31 7.33 9.33
C ASN A 29 4.93 5.88 9.02
N VAL A 30 5.53 5.31 7.97
CA VAL A 30 5.27 3.92 7.55
C VAL A 30 5.52 2.95 8.69
N SER A 31 6.58 3.14 9.49
CA SER A 31 6.89 2.28 10.63
C SER A 31 5.79 2.28 11.70
N GLU A 32 5.15 3.42 11.94
CA GLU A 32 4.01 3.50 12.86
C GLU A 32 2.77 2.79 12.29
N ILE A 33 2.52 2.95 10.98
CA ILE A 33 1.42 2.27 10.28
C ILE A 33 1.61 0.76 10.36
N LEU A 34 2.84 0.27 10.12
CA LEU A 34 3.19 -1.14 10.25
C LEU A 34 2.79 -1.69 11.62
N GLY A 35 3.27 -1.07 12.70
CA GLY A 35 2.98 -1.54 14.06
C GLY A 35 1.48 -1.54 14.39
N LYS A 36 0.74 -0.51 13.94
CA LYS A 36 -0.73 -0.45 14.14
C LYS A 36 -1.48 -1.51 13.34
N SER A 37 -1.03 -1.79 12.12
CA SER A 37 -1.60 -2.83 11.27
C SER A 37 -1.32 -4.23 11.82
N GLU A 38 -0.12 -4.49 12.33
CA GLU A 38 0.24 -5.71 13.06
C GLU A 38 -0.69 -5.91 14.27
N GLU A 39 -0.74 -4.93 15.18
CA GLU A 39 -1.58 -4.99 16.38
C GLU A 39 -3.06 -5.23 16.05
N PHE A 40 -3.58 -4.59 15.00
CA PHE A 40 -4.96 -4.77 14.56
C PHE A 40 -5.24 -6.19 14.06
N LEU A 41 -4.34 -6.77 13.26
CA LEU A 41 -4.53 -8.08 12.65
C LEU A 41 -4.30 -9.21 13.65
N GLU A 42 -3.39 -9.06 14.61
CA GLU A 42 -3.16 -10.04 15.68
C GLU A 42 -4.34 -10.21 16.63
N GLN A 43 -5.31 -9.28 16.64
CA GLN A 43 -6.56 -9.45 17.38
C GLN A 43 -7.52 -10.47 16.73
N SER A 44 -7.22 -10.96 15.52
CA SER A 44 -8.02 -11.96 14.82
C SER A 44 -7.69 -13.38 15.31
N VAL A 45 -8.72 -14.15 15.69
CA VAL A 45 -8.59 -15.52 16.24
C VAL A 45 -7.84 -16.49 15.30
N LYS A 46 -7.81 -16.22 14.00
CA LYS A 46 -7.15 -17.10 13.01
C LYS A 46 -5.67 -16.77 12.76
N ILE A 47 -5.20 -15.61 13.22
CA ILE A 47 -3.84 -15.11 12.99
C ILE A 47 -3.04 -15.35 14.27
N GLY A 48 -2.02 -16.20 14.19
CA GLY A 48 -1.15 -16.49 15.34
C GLY A 48 -0.16 -15.36 15.61
N THR A 49 0.45 -14.81 14.57
CA THR A 49 1.35 -13.64 14.68
C THR A 49 1.53 -12.94 13.33
N THR A 50 2.01 -11.71 13.36
CA THR A 50 2.34 -10.91 12.18
C THR A 50 3.81 -10.50 12.18
N SER A 51 4.33 -10.14 11.01
CA SER A 51 5.65 -9.55 10.90
C SER A 51 5.72 -8.68 9.65
N SER A 52 6.31 -7.49 9.78
CA SER A 52 6.43 -6.56 8.68
C SER A 52 7.79 -5.89 8.62
N SER A 53 8.08 -5.30 7.45
CA SER A 53 9.28 -4.50 7.25
C SER A 53 9.06 -3.47 6.15
N PHE A 54 9.79 -2.37 6.23
CA PHE A 54 9.83 -1.33 5.21
C PHE A 54 11.28 -1.06 4.83
N ASP A 55 11.56 -0.95 3.54
CA ASP A 55 12.91 -0.69 3.02
C ASP A 55 13.38 0.77 3.22
N GLY A 56 12.52 1.63 3.76
CA GLY A 56 12.78 3.06 3.92
C GLY A 56 12.50 3.88 2.66
N LYS A 57 12.01 3.24 1.58
CA LYS A 57 11.78 3.87 0.28
C LYS A 57 10.40 3.55 -0.29
N LYS A 58 10.15 2.33 -0.76
CA LYS A 58 8.92 2.02 -1.51
C LYS A 58 8.31 0.68 -1.14
N ASP A 59 9.13 -0.27 -0.71
CA ASP A 59 8.71 -1.65 -0.59
C ASP A 59 8.33 -1.96 0.86
N ILE A 60 7.07 -2.32 1.03
CA ILE A 60 6.47 -2.80 2.27
C ILE A 60 6.34 -4.31 2.16
N LYS A 61 6.82 -5.03 3.18
CA LYS A 61 6.61 -6.47 3.32
C LYS A 61 5.76 -6.74 4.55
N PHE A 62 4.79 -7.64 4.41
CA PHE A 62 3.91 -8.04 5.52
C PHE A 62 3.64 -9.55 5.47
N ARG A 63 3.83 -10.24 6.59
CA ARG A 63 3.63 -11.67 6.74
C ARG A 63 2.56 -11.93 7.78
N LEU A 64 1.61 -12.79 7.42
CA LEU A 64 0.67 -13.38 8.37
C LEU A 64 1.10 -14.81 8.68
N MET A 65 1.27 -15.12 9.96
CA MET A 65 1.45 -16.48 10.42
C MET A 65 0.11 -17.02 10.89
N MET A 66 -0.37 -18.07 10.24
CA MET A 66 -1.69 -18.66 10.52
C MET A 66 -1.54 -19.96 11.31
N GLU A 67 -2.46 -20.18 12.25
CA GLU A 67 -2.57 -21.47 12.96
C GLU A 67 -3.20 -22.53 12.06
N GLU A 68 -4.23 -22.15 11.30
CA GLU A 68 -4.93 -23.02 10.35
C GLU A 68 -4.64 -22.64 8.90
N HIS A 69 -4.75 -23.61 8.00
CA HIS A 69 -4.54 -23.38 6.57
C HIS A 69 -5.77 -22.69 5.96
N PRO A 70 -5.67 -21.41 5.52
CA PRO A 70 -6.82 -20.72 4.96
C PRO A 70 -7.13 -21.24 3.55
N THR A 71 -8.39 -21.17 3.15
CA THR A 71 -8.77 -21.29 1.73
C THR A 71 -8.25 -20.09 0.92
N GLU A 72 -8.25 -20.21 -0.40
CA GLU A 72 -7.85 -19.10 -1.28
C GLU A 72 -8.72 -17.84 -1.09
N ASN A 73 -10.03 -18.00 -0.91
CA ASN A 73 -10.92 -16.88 -0.63
C ASN A 73 -10.61 -16.20 0.70
N GLU A 74 -10.31 -16.99 1.75
CA GLU A 74 -9.90 -16.45 3.04
C GLU A 74 -8.55 -15.73 2.94
N ALA A 75 -7.60 -16.26 2.17
CA ALA A 75 -6.33 -15.60 1.91
C ALA A 75 -6.53 -14.25 1.21
N ILE A 76 -7.40 -14.17 0.21
CA ILE A 76 -7.75 -12.91 -0.47
C ILE A 76 -8.35 -11.91 0.52
N ILE A 77 -9.27 -12.34 1.39
CA ILE A 77 -9.86 -11.47 2.42
C ILE A 77 -8.77 -10.94 3.36
N LEU A 78 -7.88 -11.80 3.84
CA LEU A 78 -6.79 -11.43 4.73
C LEU A 78 -5.82 -10.42 4.08
N PHE A 79 -5.47 -10.61 2.81
CA PHE A 79 -4.63 -9.65 2.10
C PHE A 79 -5.31 -8.29 1.92
N ASN A 80 -6.62 -8.27 1.64
CA ASN A 80 -7.37 -7.01 1.59
C ASN A 80 -7.44 -6.34 2.97
N GLN A 81 -7.58 -7.10 4.05
CA GLN A 81 -7.54 -6.55 5.41
C GLN A 81 -6.20 -5.89 5.74
N ILE A 82 -5.09 -6.43 5.22
CA ILE A 82 -3.79 -5.74 5.29
C ILE A 82 -3.91 -4.38 4.56
N LEU A 83 -4.34 -4.35 3.30
CA LEU A 83 -4.48 -3.09 2.54
C LEU A 83 -5.35 -2.06 3.28
N ASP A 84 -6.53 -2.48 3.74
CA ASP A 84 -7.50 -1.65 4.45
C ASP A 84 -6.92 -1.08 5.76
N SER A 85 -6.14 -1.89 6.50
CA SER A 85 -5.50 -1.43 7.73
C SER A 85 -4.49 -0.32 7.47
N PHE A 86 -3.73 -0.41 6.37
CA PHE A 86 -2.78 0.63 5.99
C PHE A 86 -3.49 1.91 5.56
N GLU A 87 -4.55 1.81 4.77
CA GLU A 87 -5.37 2.97 4.38
C GLU A 87 -5.96 3.68 5.61
N LYS A 88 -6.50 2.88 6.55
CA LYS A 88 -7.03 3.38 7.82
C LYS A 88 -5.98 4.10 8.65
N TYR A 89 -4.83 3.48 8.91
CA TYR A 89 -3.83 4.03 9.83
C TYR A 89 -2.95 5.11 9.20
N SER A 90 -2.83 5.14 7.87
CA SER A 90 -2.20 6.25 7.15
C SER A 90 -3.13 7.45 6.97
N ASN A 91 -4.44 7.27 7.17
CA ASN A 91 -5.49 8.22 6.80
C ASN A 91 -5.42 8.60 5.30
N LYS A 92 -5.00 7.68 4.44
CA LYS A 92 -4.87 7.87 2.99
C LYS A 92 -5.35 6.63 2.24
N SER A 93 -6.48 6.76 1.57
CA SER A 93 -7.04 5.70 0.71
C SER A 93 -6.19 5.44 -0.55
N ASP A 94 -5.27 6.34 -0.88
CA ASP A 94 -4.41 6.25 -2.06
C ASP A 94 -2.97 5.85 -1.73
N ILE A 95 -2.69 5.38 -0.51
CA ILE A 95 -1.33 4.98 -0.10
C ILE A 95 -0.69 3.98 -1.08
N TRP A 96 -1.46 3.04 -1.60
CA TRP A 96 -1.01 2.03 -2.55
C TRP A 96 -0.76 2.56 -3.97
N ASN A 97 -0.90 3.86 -4.22
CA ASN A 97 -0.37 4.51 -5.43
C ASN A 97 1.09 4.92 -5.28
N PHE A 98 1.64 4.91 -4.06
CA PHE A 98 3.00 5.36 -3.75
C PHE A 98 3.92 4.21 -3.35
N TYR A 99 3.39 3.16 -2.72
CA TYR A 99 4.15 2.04 -2.17
C TYR A 99 3.85 0.73 -2.89
N ASN A 100 4.83 -0.17 -2.87
CA ASN A 100 4.65 -1.56 -3.29
C ASN A 100 4.43 -2.42 -2.05
N GLY A 101 3.43 -3.30 -2.08
CA GLY A 101 3.16 -4.30 -1.06
C GLY A 101 3.55 -5.70 -1.50
N TYR A 102 4.37 -6.37 -0.70
CA TYR A 102 4.72 -7.78 -0.87
C TYR A 102 4.27 -8.55 0.36
N PHE A 103 3.26 -9.39 0.18
CA PHE A 103 2.60 -10.05 1.29
C PHE A 103 2.71 -11.56 1.19
N ASP A 104 2.78 -12.23 2.33
CA ASP A 104 2.65 -13.68 2.36
C ASP A 104 1.86 -14.17 3.58
N ILE A 105 1.23 -15.33 3.40
CA ILE A 105 0.61 -16.11 4.45
C ILE A 105 1.44 -17.36 4.63
N LYS A 106 1.87 -17.61 5.86
CA LYS A 106 2.73 -18.72 6.24
C LYS A 106 2.04 -19.59 7.29
N SER A 107 2.17 -20.90 7.16
CA SER A 107 1.81 -21.88 8.20
C SER A 107 3.07 -22.36 8.93
N TYR A 108 2.90 -22.76 10.19
CA TYR A 108 3.98 -23.36 11.00
C TYR A 108 4.58 -24.60 10.33
N ASP A 109 3.74 -25.43 9.71
CA ASP A 109 4.16 -26.72 9.17
C ASP A 109 4.52 -26.68 7.68
N ASN A 110 3.83 -25.83 6.90
CA ASN A 110 3.87 -25.89 5.44
C ASN A 110 4.67 -24.75 4.79
N GLY A 111 5.28 -23.87 5.57
CA GLY A 111 5.95 -22.69 5.02
C GLY A 111 4.96 -21.71 4.41
N ILE A 112 5.37 -21.01 3.35
CA ILE A 112 4.50 -20.01 2.69
C ILE A 112 3.43 -20.76 1.91
N ILE A 113 2.16 -20.41 2.15
CA ILE A 113 1.00 -21.02 1.50
C ILE A 113 0.48 -20.11 0.39
N TYR A 114 0.36 -18.80 0.67
CA TYR A 114 -0.10 -17.81 -0.30
C TYR A 114 0.84 -16.63 -0.33
N LYS A 115 0.93 -16.00 -1.49
CA LYS A 115 1.65 -14.74 -1.71
C LYS A 115 0.72 -13.76 -2.39
N ALA A 116 0.87 -12.49 -2.05
CA ALA A 116 0.22 -11.42 -2.76
C ALA A 116 1.18 -10.27 -3.06
N THR A 117 0.94 -9.60 -4.18
CA THR A 117 1.71 -8.42 -4.59
C THR A 117 0.74 -7.31 -4.96
N LYS A 118 0.95 -6.13 -4.39
CA LYS A 118 0.24 -4.89 -4.71
C LYS A 118 1.27 -3.88 -5.21
N LEU A 119 1.47 -3.81 -6.53
CA LEU A 119 2.36 -2.80 -7.10
C LEU A 119 1.65 -1.44 -7.12
N ALA A 120 2.44 -0.37 -7.06
CA ALA A 120 1.91 0.99 -7.00
C ALA A 120 0.98 1.28 -8.21
N GLY A 121 -0.30 1.54 -7.92
CA GLY A 121 -1.33 1.81 -8.94
C GLY A 121 -1.88 0.59 -9.69
N GLU A 122 -1.47 -0.63 -9.33
CA GLU A 122 -1.97 -1.88 -9.92
C GLU A 122 -2.90 -2.61 -8.96
N ASP A 123 -3.73 -3.52 -9.46
CA ASP A 123 -4.59 -4.37 -8.61
C ASP A 123 -3.78 -5.38 -7.78
N LEU A 124 -4.37 -5.84 -6.66
CA LEU A 124 -3.79 -6.88 -5.83
C LEU A 124 -3.76 -8.21 -6.60
N GLN A 125 -2.57 -8.78 -6.78
CA GLN A 125 -2.38 -10.08 -7.39
C GLN A 125 -2.12 -11.12 -6.30
N VAL A 126 -2.94 -12.18 -6.25
CA VAL A 126 -2.82 -13.26 -5.25
C VAL A 126 -2.47 -14.57 -5.96
N SER A 127 -1.59 -15.37 -5.35
CA SER A 127 -1.20 -16.68 -5.89
C SER A 127 -0.89 -17.68 -4.78
N PRO A 128 -1.22 -18.97 -4.96
CA PRO A 128 -0.71 -20.02 -4.08
C PRO A 128 0.80 -20.18 -4.26
N SER A 129 1.50 -20.44 -3.17
CA SER A 129 2.91 -20.81 -3.19
C SER A 129 3.00 -22.32 -3.39
N LYS A 130 3.67 -22.73 -4.47
CA LYS A 130 3.93 -24.15 -4.79
C LYS A 130 4.87 -24.79 -3.79
#